data_AF-A0A933HLT0-F1
#
_entry.id   AF-A0A933HLT0-F1
#
_cell.length_a   1.000
_cell.length_b   1.000
_cell.length_c   1.000
_cell.angle_alpha   90.00
_cell.angle_beta   90.00
_cell.angle_gamma   90.00
#
_symmetry.space_group_name_H-M   'P 1'
#
loop_
_entity.id
_entity.type
_entity.pdbx_description
1 polymer ?
#
loop_
_entity_poly.entity_id
_entity_poly.type
_entity_poly.pdbx_seq_one_letter_code
_entity_poly.pdbx_strand_id
1 'polypeptide(L)'
;MFKRISNSRLSQTALRLWTRVWVWPQMGIGLKMTLLVIVGLISLIALFDYMGTAALNENIRHSLEERVVVAQTVARHVDYILANIEHALTDAAQRGGLDDLARRDEALRAAYARLSFFGNRVLLVDPSSHVVAAYPPINADISFPDAQPVQLALNGQAFAVSRRAHPVGAEGQSALAAAPVRDAKGEIVGALVVTIDFYNPNVQTFTHPVGLGGSGYLDLVDTDGLILASTHAERVGLPSRQCGTASRDAGVCAGHAGRVGHHGASG
;
A
#
# COMPACT_ATOMS: atom_id res chain seq x y z
N MET A 1 9.57 -53.41 4.70
CA MET A 1 8.14 -53.54 4.34
C MET A 1 7.92 -52.78 3.03
N PHE A 2 8.05 -53.45 1.89
CA PHE A 2 8.08 -52.84 0.54
C PHE A 2 6.77 -53.14 -0.19
N LYS A 3 6.00 -52.11 -0.56
CA LYS A 3 4.69 -52.22 -1.20
C LYS A 3 4.85 -52.21 -2.72
N ARG A 4 4.73 -53.40 -3.33
CA ARG A 4 4.76 -53.65 -4.77
C ARG A 4 3.43 -53.20 -5.39
N ILE A 5 3.40 -52.04 -6.03
CA ILE A 5 2.21 -51.55 -6.74
C ILE A 5 2.21 -52.13 -8.16
N SER A 6 1.19 -52.93 -8.43
CA SER A 6 0.87 -53.58 -9.69
C SER A 6 0.53 -52.57 -10.78
N ASN A 7 1.23 -52.63 -11.91
CA ASN A 7 1.15 -51.68 -13.02
C ASN A 7 0.72 -52.37 -14.33
N SER A 8 -0.37 -53.16 -14.30
CA SER A 8 -0.78 -54.02 -15.44
C SER A 8 -2.00 -53.53 -16.24
N ARG A 9 -2.58 -52.36 -15.94
CA ARG A 9 -3.78 -51.86 -16.64
C ARG A 9 -3.54 -50.72 -17.63
N LEU A 10 -2.31 -50.21 -17.76
CA LEU A 10 -2.00 -49.08 -18.65
C LEU A 10 -1.60 -49.47 -20.08
N SER A 11 -1.39 -50.76 -20.39
CA SER A 11 -0.92 -51.16 -21.74
C SER A 11 -2.02 -51.46 -22.75
N GLN A 12 -3.26 -51.76 -22.33
CA GLN A 12 -4.30 -52.19 -23.28
C GLN A 12 -4.99 -51.03 -24.02
N THR A 13 -5.01 -49.82 -23.47
CA THR A 13 -5.57 -48.65 -24.16
C THR A 13 -4.61 -48.07 -25.20
N ALA A 14 -3.30 -48.22 -25.01
CA ALA A 14 -2.29 -47.77 -25.97
C ALA A 14 -2.32 -48.55 -27.30
N LEU A 15 -2.68 -49.84 -27.27
CA LEU A 15 -2.68 -50.67 -28.48
C LEU A 15 -3.86 -50.40 -29.45
N ARG A 16 -4.97 -49.79 -29.00
CA ARG A 16 -6.13 -49.51 -29.89
C ARG A 16 -5.97 -48.25 -30.74
N LEU A 17 -5.06 -47.34 -30.39
CA LEU A 17 -4.77 -46.16 -31.21
C LEU A 17 -3.86 -46.49 -32.41
N TRP A 18 -3.08 -47.56 -32.35
CA TRP A 18 -2.14 -47.94 -33.41
C TRP A 18 -2.81 -48.59 -34.64
N THR A 19 -3.93 -49.28 -34.49
CA THR A 19 -4.57 -49.98 -35.61
C THR A 19 -5.36 -49.08 -36.55
N ARG A 20 -5.60 -47.80 -36.18
CA ARG A 20 -6.27 -46.82 -37.05
C ARG A 20 -5.35 -46.17 -38.09
N VAL A 21 -4.03 -46.33 -37.94
CA VAL A 21 -3.03 -45.80 -38.89
C VAL A 21 -2.97 -46.64 -40.18
N TRP A 22 -3.53 -47.85 -40.18
CA TRP A 22 -3.34 -48.82 -41.28
C TRP A 22 -4.42 -48.80 -42.38
N VAL A 23 -5.42 -47.91 -42.29
CA VAL A 23 -6.50 -47.78 -43.31
C VAL A 23 -6.08 -46.89 -44.51
N TRP A 24 -4.82 -46.46 -44.56
CA TRP A 24 -4.26 -45.56 -45.58
C TRP A 24 -3.96 -46.09 -47.01
N PRO A 25 -4.05 -47.38 -47.39
CA PRO A 25 -3.60 -47.80 -48.71
C PRO A 25 -4.42 -47.25 -49.90
N GLN A 26 -5.71 -46.91 -49.71
CA GLN A 26 -6.63 -46.63 -50.84
C GLN A 26 -6.93 -45.14 -51.11
N MET A 27 -6.35 -44.20 -50.36
CA MET A 27 -6.55 -42.77 -50.63
C MET A 27 -5.68 -42.27 -51.80
N GLY A 28 -6.29 -41.50 -52.71
CA GLY A 28 -5.62 -40.91 -53.86
C GLY A 28 -4.40 -40.07 -53.46
N ILE A 29 -3.35 -40.08 -54.30
CA ILE A 29 -2.05 -39.45 -54.04
C ILE A 29 -2.19 -37.96 -53.65
N GLY A 30 -3.13 -37.23 -54.27
CA GLY A 30 -3.40 -35.82 -53.95
C GLY A 30 -3.84 -35.58 -52.50
N LEU A 31 -4.66 -36.48 -51.94
CA LEU A 31 -5.14 -36.35 -50.56
C LEU A 31 -4.00 -36.56 -49.54
N LYS A 32 -3.04 -37.45 -49.86
CA LYS A 32 -1.87 -37.70 -49.01
C LYS A 32 -0.97 -36.46 -48.92
N MET A 33 -0.75 -35.76 -50.03
CA MET A 33 0.02 -34.52 -50.06
C MET A 33 -0.67 -33.41 -49.26
N THR A 34 -1.98 -33.20 -49.48
CA THR A 34 -2.74 -32.18 -48.73
C THR A 34 -2.74 -32.47 -47.24
N LEU A 35 -2.86 -33.74 -46.82
CA LEU A 35 -2.86 -34.11 -45.42
C LEU A 35 -1.50 -33.89 -44.75
N LEU A 36 -0.40 -34.18 -45.45
CA LEU A 36 0.96 -33.86 -44.96
C LEU A 36 1.14 -32.36 -44.73
N VAL A 37 0.63 -31.53 -45.66
CA VAL A 37 0.69 -30.06 -45.53
C VAL A 37 -0.14 -29.58 -44.32
N ILE A 38 -1.36 -30.09 -44.15
CA ILE A 38 -2.23 -29.72 -43.02
C ILE A 38 -1.57 -30.10 -41.69
N VAL A 39 -1.02 -31.31 -41.57
CA VAL A 39 -0.34 -31.75 -40.34
C VAL A 39 0.89 -30.89 -40.05
N GLY A 40 1.70 -30.58 -41.08
CA GLY A 40 2.85 -29.69 -40.94
C GLY A 40 2.44 -28.29 -40.47
N LEU A 41 1.39 -27.73 -41.05
CA LEU A 41 0.87 -26.40 -40.69
C LEU A 41 0.33 -26.37 -39.24
N ILE A 42 -0.46 -27.36 -38.85
CA ILE A 42 -0.99 -27.47 -37.47
C ILE A 42 0.17 -27.59 -36.47
N SER A 43 1.19 -28.39 -36.79
CA SER A 43 2.36 -28.57 -35.94
C SER A 43 3.13 -27.25 -35.75
N LEU A 44 3.26 -26.44 -36.80
CA LEU A 44 3.92 -25.14 -36.72
C LEU A 44 3.10 -24.13 -35.91
N ILE A 45 1.78 -24.08 -36.10
CA ILE A 45 0.88 -23.22 -35.31
C ILE A 45 0.95 -23.59 -33.82
N ALA A 46 0.89 -24.88 -33.49
CA ALA A 46 0.97 -25.34 -32.10
C ALA A 46 2.31 -24.98 -31.44
N LEU A 47 3.41 -25.05 -32.19
CA LEU A 47 4.73 -24.65 -31.70
C LEU A 47 4.80 -23.14 -31.40
N PHE A 48 4.26 -22.33 -32.32
CA PHE A 48 4.20 -20.87 -32.14
C PHE A 48 3.33 -20.47 -30.95
N ASP A 49 2.17 -21.11 -30.78
CA ASP A 49 1.27 -20.87 -29.64
C ASP A 49 1.93 -21.24 -28.31
N TYR A 50 2.63 -22.38 -28.27
CA TYR A 50 3.39 -22.81 -27.09
C TYR A 50 4.53 -21.83 -26.75
N MET A 51 5.32 -21.41 -27.74
CA MET A 51 6.39 -20.42 -27.51
C MET A 51 5.82 -19.06 -27.08
N GLY A 52 4.73 -18.61 -27.70
CA GLY A 52 4.08 -17.35 -27.38
C GLY A 52 3.57 -17.31 -25.93
N THR A 53 2.86 -18.36 -25.51
CA THR A 53 2.34 -18.47 -24.14
C THR A 53 3.45 -18.62 -23.10
N ALA A 54 4.52 -19.34 -23.41
CA ALA A 54 5.69 -19.46 -22.54
C ALA A 54 6.41 -18.10 -22.34
N ALA A 55 6.63 -17.35 -23.43
CA ALA A 55 7.25 -16.03 -23.37
C ALA A 55 6.38 -15.00 -22.63
N LEU A 56 5.06 -15.05 -22.81
CA LEU A 56 4.11 -14.19 -22.09
C LEU A 56 4.13 -14.46 -20.58
N ASN A 57 4.12 -15.73 -20.17
CA ASN A 57 4.13 -16.09 -18.75
C ASN A 57 5.42 -15.64 -18.03
N GLU A 58 6.57 -15.71 -18.70
CA GLU A 58 7.83 -15.27 -18.11
C GLU A 58 7.88 -13.74 -17.93
N ASN A 59 7.40 -12.99 -18.92
CA ASN A 59 7.30 -11.52 -18.82
C ASN A 59 6.35 -11.07 -17.72
N ILE A 60 5.24 -11.79 -17.50
CA ILE A 60 4.29 -11.48 -16.42
C ILE A 60 4.94 -11.69 -15.05
N ARG A 61 5.70 -12.77 -14.87
CA ARG A 61 6.38 -13.06 -13.59
C ARG A 61 7.39 -11.99 -13.22
N HIS A 62 8.25 -11.59 -14.15
CA HIS A 62 9.24 -10.54 -13.90
C HIS A 62 8.59 -9.19 -13.53
N SER A 63 7.50 -8.78 -14.21
CA SER A 63 6.83 -7.52 -13.89
C SER A 63 6.16 -7.54 -12.51
N LEU A 64 5.67 -8.69 -12.05
CA LEU A 64 5.09 -8.82 -10.71
C LEU A 64 6.15 -8.72 -9.62
N GLU A 65 7.32 -9.33 -9.81
CA GLU A 65 8.44 -9.26 -8.87
C GLU A 65 8.93 -7.82 -8.68
N GLU A 66 9.10 -7.06 -9.77
CA GLU A 66 9.49 -5.65 -9.69
C GLU A 66 8.49 -4.81 -8.87
N ARG A 67 7.19 -5.04 -9.05
CA ARG A 67 6.14 -4.31 -8.31
C ARG A 67 6.15 -4.62 -6.82
N VAL A 68 6.36 -5.88 -6.45
CA VAL A 68 6.47 -6.28 -5.04
C VAL A 68 7.68 -5.61 -4.39
N VAL A 69 8.81 -5.55 -5.09
CA VAL A 69 10.02 -4.87 -4.59
C VAL A 69 9.77 -3.37 -4.38
N VAL A 70 9.08 -2.71 -5.31
CA VAL A 70 8.70 -1.29 -5.16
C VAL A 70 7.79 -1.10 -3.94
N ALA A 71 6.71 -1.88 -3.82
CA ALA A 71 5.79 -1.78 -2.69
C ALA A 71 6.48 -2.02 -1.34
N GLN A 72 7.36 -3.02 -1.25
CA GLN A 72 8.15 -3.30 -0.05
C GLN A 72 9.16 -2.20 0.27
N THR A 73 9.73 -1.57 -0.75
CA THR A 73 10.68 -0.45 -0.55
C THR A 73 9.96 0.79 -0.06
N VAL A 74 8.77 1.08 -0.62
CA VAL A 74 7.89 2.15 -0.14
C VAL A 74 7.44 1.89 1.29
N ALA A 75 6.98 0.68 1.62
CA ALA A 75 6.56 0.32 2.96
C ALA A 75 7.67 0.56 3.99
N ARG A 76 8.89 0.05 3.71
CA ARG A 76 10.06 0.28 4.57
C ARG A 76 10.41 1.76 4.72
N HIS A 77 10.21 2.56 3.66
CA HIS A 77 10.44 4.00 3.72
C HIS A 77 9.40 4.71 4.59
N VAL A 78 8.12 4.32 4.50
CA VAL A 78 7.06 4.84 5.37
C VAL A 78 7.31 4.46 6.82
N ASP A 79 7.69 3.20 7.09
CA ASP A 79 8.05 2.73 8.44
C ASP A 79 9.21 3.55 9.02
N TYR A 80 10.23 3.82 8.20
CA TYR A 80 11.36 4.66 8.59
C TYR A 80 10.94 6.10 8.93
N ILE A 81 10.06 6.69 8.11
CA ILE A 81 9.52 8.03 8.37
C ILE A 81 8.74 8.04 9.69
N LEU A 82 7.84 7.08 9.89
CA LEU A 82 7.01 6.99 11.11
C LEU A 82 7.87 6.78 12.35
N ALA A 83 8.88 5.92 12.30
CA ALA A 83 9.83 5.72 13.40
C ALA A 83 10.61 7.02 13.71
N ASN A 84 11.00 7.77 12.69
CA ASN A 84 11.70 9.04 12.89
C ASN A 84 10.78 10.12 13.50
N ILE A 85 9.51 10.17 13.09
CA ILE A 85 8.49 11.03 13.70
C ILE A 85 8.28 10.64 15.17
N GLU A 86 8.13 9.34 15.45
CA GLU A 86 7.99 8.82 16.81
C GLU A 86 9.14 9.27 17.70
N HIS A 87 10.39 9.05 17.27
CA HIS A 87 11.56 9.46 18.03
C HIS A 87 11.62 10.97 18.24
N ALA A 88 11.40 11.77 17.20
CA ALA A 88 11.47 13.23 17.28
C ALA A 88 10.35 13.81 18.15
N LEU A 89 9.13 13.28 18.04
CA LEU A 89 7.97 13.73 18.81
C LEU A 89 8.08 13.32 20.27
N THR A 90 8.54 12.09 20.55
CA THR A 90 8.75 11.59 21.92
C THR A 90 9.86 12.36 22.63
N ASP A 91 10.99 12.61 21.95
CA ASP A 91 12.08 13.44 22.50
C ASP A 91 11.61 14.88 22.75
N ALA A 92 10.84 15.46 21.83
CA ALA A 92 10.27 16.80 22.02
C ALA A 92 9.28 16.85 23.21
N ALA A 93 8.44 15.83 23.38
CA ALA A 93 7.48 15.76 24.48
C ALA A 93 8.15 15.54 25.85
N GLN A 94 9.32 14.90 25.90
CA GLN A 94 10.06 14.62 27.14
C GLN A 94 11.00 15.75 27.59
N ARG A 95 11.43 16.64 26.69
CA ARG A 95 12.37 17.73 27.03
C ARG A 95 11.85 18.74 28.06
N GLY A 96 10.56 18.70 28.37
CA GLY A 96 9.92 19.59 29.34
C GLY A 96 9.89 21.05 28.86
N GLY A 97 9.46 21.96 29.73
CA GLY A 97 9.35 23.38 29.40
C GLY A 97 8.10 23.75 28.59
N LEU A 98 7.18 22.81 28.39
CA LEU A 98 5.86 23.05 27.79
C LEU A 98 4.87 23.66 28.80
N ASP A 99 5.16 23.55 30.11
CA ASP A 99 4.33 24.13 31.18
C ASP A 99 4.50 25.66 31.30
N ASP A 100 5.72 26.15 31.03
CA ASP A 100 6.06 27.58 31.08
C ASP A 100 5.75 28.26 29.74
N LEU A 101 4.86 29.25 29.75
CA LEU A 101 4.39 29.96 28.57
C LEU A 101 5.56 30.52 27.73
N ALA A 102 6.62 31.03 28.37
CA ALA A 102 7.75 31.63 27.67
C ALA A 102 8.66 30.60 26.99
N ARG A 103 8.75 29.38 27.55
CA ARG A 103 9.57 28.29 27.01
C ARG A 103 8.79 27.40 26.05
N ARG A 104 7.46 27.36 26.18
CA ARG A 104 6.54 26.59 25.33
C ARG A 104 6.70 26.93 23.86
N ASP A 105 6.72 28.21 23.51
CA ASP A 105 6.84 28.64 22.11
C ASP A 105 8.18 28.24 21.49
N GLU A 106 9.27 28.34 22.26
CA GLU A 106 10.60 27.92 21.80
C GLU A 106 10.69 26.40 21.67
N ALA A 107 10.11 25.65 22.63
CA ALA A 107 10.04 24.20 22.57
C ALA A 107 9.24 23.72 21.36
N LEU A 108 8.08 24.34 21.07
CA LEU A 108 7.27 24.03 19.89
C LEU A 108 7.97 24.39 18.60
N ARG A 109 8.66 25.54 18.53
CA ARG A 109 9.47 25.94 17.38
C ARG A 109 10.61 24.95 17.13
N ALA A 110 11.30 24.52 18.17
CA ALA A 110 12.38 23.53 18.08
C ALA A 110 11.86 22.14 17.67
N ALA A 111 10.71 21.72 18.20
CA ALA A 111 10.03 20.49 17.78
C ALA A 111 9.63 20.58 16.30
N TYR A 112 9.04 21.70 15.88
CA TYR A 112 8.67 21.95 14.50
C TYR A 112 9.87 21.94 13.56
N ALA A 113 10.99 22.60 13.90
CA ALA A 113 12.18 22.61 13.05
C ALA A 113 12.75 21.20 12.74
N ARG A 114 12.48 20.23 13.62
CA ARG A 114 12.86 18.82 13.42
C ARG A 114 11.81 18.04 12.66
N LEU A 115 10.54 18.36 12.88
CA LEU A 115 9.39 17.66 12.31
C LEU A 115 8.89 18.28 10.99
N SER A 116 9.35 19.47 10.60
CA SER A 116 8.88 20.23 9.42
C SER A 116 9.12 19.50 8.10
N PHE A 117 10.01 18.51 8.09
CA PHE A 117 10.21 17.63 6.94
C PHE A 117 9.05 16.65 6.73
N PHE A 118 8.33 16.28 7.79
CA PHE A 118 7.30 15.24 7.78
C PHE A 118 5.90 15.77 8.07
N GLY A 119 5.82 16.91 8.75
CA GLY A 119 4.56 17.49 9.18
C GLY A 119 4.50 19.00 9.01
N ASN A 120 3.27 19.48 8.83
CA ASN A 120 3.02 20.89 8.55
C ASN A 120 2.94 21.72 9.84
N ARG A 121 2.54 21.11 10.97
CA ARG A 121 2.32 21.78 12.25
C ARG A 121 2.60 20.86 13.44
N VAL A 122 3.02 21.46 14.54
CA VAL A 122 3.10 20.83 15.86
C VAL A 122 2.13 21.57 16.78
N LEU A 123 1.27 20.82 17.47
CA LEU A 123 0.26 21.34 18.39
C LEU A 123 0.50 20.76 19.78
N LEU A 124 0.31 21.59 20.80
CA LEU A 124 0.21 21.16 22.18
C LEU A 124 -1.26 21.09 22.54
N VAL A 125 -1.69 19.94 23.03
CA VAL A 125 -3.07 19.64 23.39
C VAL A 125 -3.13 19.38 24.90
N ASP A 126 -4.14 19.94 25.56
CA ASP A 126 -4.38 19.73 26.98
C ASP A 126 -5.08 18.40 27.29
N PRO A 127 -5.27 18.02 28.56
CA PRO A 127 -5.97 16.77 28.91
C PRO A 127 -7.44 16.75 28.49
N SER A 128 -8.02 17.91 28.17
CA SER A 128 -9.38 18.05 27.65
C SER A 128 -9.44 17.98 26.12
N SER A 129 -8.33 17.61 25.45
CA SER A 129 -8.20 17.54 23.99
C SER A 129 -8.31 18.89 23.25
N HIS A 130 -8.11 20.02 23.94
CA HIS A 130 -8.07 21.35 23.32
C HIS A 130 -6.65 21.76 22.97
N VAL A 131 -6.47 22.38 21.80
CA VAL A 131 -5.18 22.92 21.38
C VAL A 131 -4.88 24.18 22.20
N VAL A 132 -3.88 24.09 23.09
CA VAL A 132 -3.44 25.23 23.92
C VAL A 132 -2.32 26.04 23.28
N ALA A 133 -1.57 25.45 22.36
CA ALA A 133 -0.54 26.14 21.58
C ALA A 133 -0.26 25.39 20.27
N ALA A 134 0.20 26.10 19.26
CA ALA A 134 0.55 25.51 17.97
C ALA A 134 1.70 26.27 17.32
N TYR A 135 2.53 25.56 16.57
CA TYR A 135 3.57 26.13 15.74
C TYR A 135 3.61 25.45 14.36
N PRO A 136 3.54 26.19 13.24
CA PRO A 136 3.21 27.62 13.15
C PRO A 136 1.87 27.99 13.82
N PRO A 137 1.70 29.24 14.30
CA PRO A 137 0.50 29.64 15.03
C PRO A 137 -0.75 29.52 14.16
N ILE A 138 -1.89 29.28 14.82
CA ILE A 138 -3.21 29.16 14.20
C ILE A 138 -4.21 30.00 14.97
N ASN A 139 -5.08 30.71 14.26
CA ASN A 139 -6.08 31.61 14.84
C ASN A 139 -7.45 30.92 15.02
N ALA A 140 -7.47 29.59 15.11
CA ALA A 140 -8.69 28.81 15.25
C ALA A 140 -8.66 28.05 16.58
N ASP A 141 -9.78 28.07 17.30
CA ASP A 141 -10.01 27.18 18.43
C ASP A 141 -10.26 25.77 17.88
N ILE A 142 -9.25 24.91 18.03
CA ILE A 142 -9.27 23.55 17.51
C ILE A 142 -9.30 22.60 18.70
N SER A 143 -10.27 21.69 18.68
CA SER A 143 -10.36 20.59 19.62
C SER A 143 -10.35 19.28 18.85
N PHE A 144 -9.76 18.26 19.46
CA PHE A 144 -9.63 16.92 18.90
C PHE A 144 -10.37 15.88 19.75
N PRO A 145 -11.67 16.07 20.05
CA PRO A 145 -12.38 15.23 21.01
C PRO A 145 -12.42 13.76 20.59
N ASP A 146 -12.52 13.49 19.29
CA ASP A 146 -12.63 12.14 18.72
C ASP A 146 -11.34 11.63 18.06
N ALA A 147 -10.24 12.37 18.18
CA ALA A 147 -8.97 11.97 17.58
C ALA A 147 -8.32 10.86 18.42
N GLN A 148 -8.47 9.62 17.98
CA GLN A 148 -7.91 8.44 18.64
C GLN A 148 -6.44 8.61 19.08
N PRO A 149 -5.51 9.17 18.27
CA PRO A 149 -4.11 9.29 18.70
C PRO A 149 -3.93 10.19 19.92
N VAL A 150 -4.70 11.28 19.99
CA VAL A 150 -4.65 12.23 21.11
C VAL A 150 -5.13 11.52 22.37
N GLN A 151 -6.26 10.83 22.30
CA GLN A 151 -6.77 10.06 23.44
C GLN A 151 -5.80 8.96 23.90
N LEU A 152 -5.19 8.22 22.97
CA LEU A 152 -4.21 7.18 23.29
C LEU A 152 -2.98 7.77 23.98
N ALA A 153 -2.47 8.90 23.49
CA ALA A 153 -1.36 9.62 24.11
C ALA A 153 -1.74 10.11 25.52
N LEU A 154 -2.92 10.73 25.68
CA LEU A 154 -3.41 11.18 26.99
C LEU A 154 -3.62 10.03 27.98
N ASN A 155 -3.91 8.82 27.49
CA ASN A 155 -3.99 7.59 28.28
C ASN A 155 -2.62 6.92 28.54
N GLY A 156 -1.52 7.54 28.09
CA GLY A 156 -0.16 7.11 28.38
C GLY A 156 0.51 6.22 27.35
N GLN A 157 -0.11 5.99 26.19
CA GLN A 157 0.58 5.35 25.08
C GLN A 157 1.72 6.24 24.60
N ALA A 158 2.93 5.69 24.44
CA ALA A 158 4.12 6.46 24.11
C ALA A 158 4.01 7.20 22.76
N PHE A 159 3.35 6.58 21.79
CA PHE A 159 3.14 7.13 20.46
C PHE A 159 1.91 6.52 19.81
N ALA A 160 1.13 7.33 19.11
CA ALA A 160 -0.04 6.88 18.36
C ALA A 160 -0.18 7.68 17.05
N VAL A 161 -0.69 7.02 15.99
CA VAL A 161 -0.96 7.64 14.68
C VAL A 161 -2.41 7.43 14.29
N SER A 162 -3.02 8.41 13.63
CA SER A 162 -4.43 8.38 13.26
C SER A 162 -4.66 7.42 12.10
N ARG A 163 -5.73 6.64 12.21
CA ARG A 163 -6.29 5.83 11.11
C ARG A 163 -7.14 6.64 10.12
N ARG A 164 -7.44 7.90 10.44
CA ARG A 164 -8.27 8.76 9.60
C ARG A 164 -7.61 10.12 9.49
N ALA A 165 -7.72 10.70 8.32
CA ALA A 165 -7.28 12.06 8.13
C ALA A 165 -8.27 13.02 8.84
N HIS A 166 -7.74 13.98 9.56
CA HIS A 166 -8.50 14.97 10.31
C HIS A 166 -8.34 16.34 9.64
N PRO A 167 -9.40 17.16 9.58
CA PRO A 167 -9.25 18.55 9.19
C PRO A 167 -8.45 19.29 10.25
N VAL A 168 -7.40 20.00 9.86
CA VAL A 168 -6.65 20.88 10.77
C VAL A 168 -6.66 22.30 10.22
N GLY A 169 -7.55 23.12 10.77
CA GLY A 169 -7.78 24.48 10.28
C GLY A 169 -8.22 24.50 8.81
N ALA A 170 -7.53 25.29 7.99
CA ALA A 170 -7.81 25.45 6.56
C ALA A 170 -6.94 24.55 5.65
N GLU A 171 -6.03 23.75 6.20
CA GLU A 171 -4.98 23.04 5.44
C GLU A 171 -5.44 21.68 4.88
N GLY A 172 -6.72 21.37 4.97
CA GLY A 172 -7.28 20.11 4.47
C GLY A 172 -7.08 18.95 5.44
N GLN A 173 -7.09 17.73 4.88
CA GLN A 173 -7.06 16.49 5.65
C GLN A 173 -5.61 16.03 5.90
N SER A 174 -5.25 15.81 7.15
CA SER A 174 -3.91 15.32 7.55
C SER A 174 -4.03 14.16 8.54
N ALA A 175 -3.07 13.23 8.50
CA ALA A 175 -2.94 12.27 9.59
C ALA A 175 -2.38 12.98 10.83
N LEU A 176 -2.72 12.50 12.01
CA LEU A 176 -2.23 13.01 13.29
C LEU A 176 -1.33 11.95 13.91
N ALA A 177 -0.18 12.37 14.42
CA ALA A 177 0.60 11.56 15.33
C ALA A 177 0.74 12.27 16.67
N ALA A 178 0.65 11.55 17.77
CA ALA A 178 0.61 12.11 19.11
C ALA A 178 1.54 11.35 20.07
N ALA A 179 2.18 12.10 20.97
CA ALA A 179 2.97 11.58 22.09
C ALA A 179 2.59 12.31 23.39
N PRO A 180 2.61 11.63 24.56
CA PRO A 180 2.24 12.22 25.83
C PRO A 180 3.30 13.24 26.28
N VAL A 181 2.84 14.41 26.71
CA VAL A 181 3.67 15.37 27.41
C VAL A 181 3.56 15.09 28.90
N ARG A 182 4.71 14.92 29.55
CA ARG A 182 4.77 14.62 30.97
C ARG A 182 5.42 15.77 31.73
N ASP A 183 4.91 16.05 32.92
CA ASP A 183 5.53 17.00 33.83
C ASP A 183 6.79 16.41 34.49
N ALA A 184 7.44 17.19 35.35
CA ALA A 184 8.62 16.74 36.09
C ALA A 184 8.35 15.56 37.06
N LYS A 185 7.09 15.27 37.39
CA LYS A 185 6.67 14.14 38.22
C LYS A 185 6.36 12.89 37.39
N GLY A 186 6.37 13.02 36.05
CA GLY A 186 6.02 11.96 35.12
C GLY A 186 4.53 11.86 34.83
N GLU A 187 3.71 12.77 35.37
CA GLU A 187 2.26 12.82 35.14
C GLU A 187 1.96 13.40 33.77
N ILE A 188 0.94 12.86 33.11
CA ILE A 188 0.55 13.32 31.76
C ILE A 188 -0.24 14.62 31.91
N VAL A 189 0.32 15.71 31.38
CA VAL A 189 -0.27 17.05 31.43
C VAL A 189 -0.83 17.50 30.08
N GLY A 190 -0.64 16.69 29.05
CA GLY A 190 -1.15 16.95 27.70
C GLY A 190 -0.59 15.98 26.67
N ALA A 191 -0.78 16.30 25.40
CA ALA A 191 -0.22 15.57 24.27
C ALA A 191 0.42 16.53 23.28
N LEU A 192 1.58 16.15 22.76
CA LEU A 192 2.22 16.82 21.64
C LEU A 192 1.75 16.11 20.37
N VAL A 193 1.15 16.87 19.46
CA VAL A 193 0.54 16.35 18.24
C VAL A 193 1.27 16.95 17.04
N VAL A 194 1.57 16.14 16.04
CA VAL A 194 2.07 16.60 14.74
C VAL A 194 1.08 16.21 13.65
N THR A 195 0.84 17.13 12.71
CA THR A 195 0.02 16.86 11.52
C THR A 195 0.92 16.35 10.41
N ILE A 196 0.70 15.13 9.97
CA ILE A 196 1.41 14.49 8.86
C ILE A 196 0.61 14.73 7.59
N ASP A 197 1.26 15.39 6.63
CA ASP A 197 0.71 15.62 5.31
C ASP A 197 1.44 14.70 4.30
N PHE A 198 0.76 13.64 3.90
CA PHE A 198 1.30 12.67 2.93
C PHE A 198 1.43 13.24 1.51
N TYR A 199 0.86 14.41 1.24
CA TYR A 199 0.97 15.13 -0.03
C TYR A 199 2.04 16.20 -0.03
N ASN A 200 2.69 16.42 1.13
CA ASN A 200 3.79 17.35 1.22
C ASN A 200 4.89 16.93 0.20
N PRO A 201 5.43 17.86 -0.60
CA PRO A 201 6.49 17.56 -1.57
C PRO A 201 7.73 16.91 -0.95
N ASN A 202 7.96 17.05 0.36
CA ASN A 202 9.03 16.37 1.07
C ASN A 202 8.76 14.87 1.26
N VAL A 203 7.50 14.44 1.21
CA VAL A 203 7.05 13.04 1.18
C VAL A 203 6.83 12.62 -0.29
N GLN A 204 7.89 12.68 -1.10
CA GLN A 204 7.87 12.47 -2.56
C GLN A 204 7.29 11.12 -3.01
N THR A 205 7.26 10.14 -2.11
CA THR A 205 6.88 8.76 -2.40
C THR A 205 5.46 8.62 -2.93
N PHE A 206 4.53 9.52 -2.54
CA PHE A 206 3.14 9.48 -2.99
C PHE A 206 2.81 10.43 -4.13
N THR A 207 3.68 11.40 -4.43
CA THR A 207 3.47 12.34 -5.55
C THR A 207 4.07 11.84 -6.85
N HIS A 208 5.21 11.12 -6.80
CA HIS A 208 5.87 10.57 -7.98
C HIS A 208 6.41 9.16 -7.70
N PRO A 209 5.58 8.11 -7.74
CA PRO A 209 6.04 6.75 -7.53
C PRO A 209 6.98 6.33 -8.65
N VAL A 210 8.27 6.19 -8.33
CA VAL A 210 9.27 5.68 -9.26
C VAL A 210 8.93 4.21 -9.57
N GLY A 211 8.79 3.87 -10.85
CA GLY A 211 8.61 2.48 -11.30
C GLY A 211 7.16 1.98 -11.41
N LEU A 212 6.13 2.82 -11.20
CA LEU A 212 4.73 2.39 -11.38
C LEU A 212 4.18 2.61 -12.81
N GLY A 213 4.93 3.28 -13.69
CA GLY A 213 4.47 3.64 -15.04
C GLY A 213 3.33 4.67 -15.03
N GLY A 214 2.86 5.08 -16.21
CA GLY A 214 1.84 6.15 -16.33
C GLY A 214 0.43 5.80 -15.85
N SER A 215 0.21 4.57 -15.38
CA SER A 215 -1.11 4.03 -15.06
C SER A 215 -1.13 3.18 -13.77
N GLY A 216 0.02 3.06 -13.11
CA GLY A 216 0.11 2.47 -11.79
C GLY A 216 -0.17 3.52 -10.73
N TYR A 217 -0.69 3.07 -9.60
CA TYR A 217 -0.99 3.91 -8.45
C TYR A 217 -0.50 3.22 -7.18
N LEU A 218 -0.27 4.04 -6.16
CA LEU A 218 0.15 3.62 -4.83
C LEU A 218 -0.89 4.07 -3.82
N ASP A 219 -1.35 3.15 -2.99
CA ASP A 219 -2.18 3.42 -1.83
C ASP A 219 -1.48 2.96 -0.56
N LEU A 220 -1.49 3.83 0.46
CA LEU A 220 -1.23 3.44 1.84
C LEU A 220 -2.57 3.07 2.48
N VAL A 221 -2.71 1.85 2.98
CA VAL A 221 -3.95 1.37 3.59
C VAL A 221 -3.75 0.97 5.05
N ASP A 222 -4.75 1.26 5.87
CA ASP A 222 -4.84 0.76 7.24
C ASP A 222 -5.17 -0.74 7.28
N THR A 223 -5.06 -1.37 8.45
CA THR A 223 -5.44 -2.78 8.71
C THR A 223 -6.90 -3.09 8.33
N ASP A 224 -7.77 -2.08 8.39
CA ASP A 224 -9.19 -2.20 8.02
C ASP A 224 -9.43 -2.01 6.51
N GLY A 225 -8.36 -1.81 5.72
CA GLY A 225 -8.40 -1.62 4.27
C GLY A 225 -8.79 -0.19 3.85
N LEU A 226 -8.81 0.77 4.77
CA LEU A 226 -9.09 2.19 4.47
C LEU A 226 -7.86 2.86 3.85
N ILE A 227 -8.02 3.59 2.75
CA ILE A 227 -6.93 4.32 2.11
C ILE A 227 -6.60 5.59 2.92
N LEU A 228 -5.40 5.64 3.48
CA LEU A 228 -4.86 6.74 4.28
C LEU A 228 -4.17 7.79 3.41
N ALA A 229 -3.46 7.34 2.38
CA ALA A 229 -2.80 8.18 1.39
C ALA A 229 -2.88 7.50 0.02
N SER A 230 -3.02 8.28 -1.04
CA SER A 230 -2.98 7.74 -2.39
C SER A 230 -2.35 8.74 -3.35
N THR A 231 -1.68 8.23 -4.37
CA THR A 231 -1.33 8.99 -5.58
C THR A 231 -2.53 9.68 -6.24
N HIS A 232 -3.74 9.17 -5.99
CA HIS A 232 -5.01 9.69 -6.47
C HIS A 232 -5.80 10.21 -5.27
N ALA A 233 -5.73 11.51 -5.01
CA ALA A 233 -6.24 12.11 -3.78
C ALA A 233 -7.74 11.85 -3.53
N GLU A 234 -8.52 11.69 -4.60
CA GLU A 234 -9.95 11.34 -4.55
C GLU A 234 -10.26 9.97 -3.93
N ARG A 235 -9.23 9.13 -3.73
CA ARG A 235 -9.38 7.79 -3.16
C ARG A 235 -9.14 7.73 -1.66
N VAL A 236 -8.58 8.78 -1.05
CA VAL A 236 -8.36 8.81 0.40
C VAL A 236 -9.69 8.77 1.14
N GLY A 237 -9.74 7.98 2.21
CA GLY A 237 -10.95 7.73 3.00
C GLY A 237 -11.91 6.73 2.36
N LEU A 238 -11.58 6.15 1.19
CA LEU A 238 -12.35 5.06 0.60
C LEU A 238 -11.75 3.69 0.99
N PRO A 239 -12.56 2.62 1.06
CA PRO A 239 -12.04 1.27 1.19
C PRO A 239 -11.27 0.87 -0.07
N SER A 240 -10.12 0.24 0.12
CA SER A 240 -9.30 -0.30 -0.97
C SER A 240 -10.02 -1.48 -1.63
N ARG A 241 -10.29 -1.34 -2.93
CA ARG A 241 -10.98 -2.38 -3.72
C ARG A 241 -10.06 -3.53 -4.14
N GLN A 242 -8.74 -3.35 -4.07
CA GLN A 242 -7.75 -4.28 -4.64
C GLN A 242 -6.83 -4.93 -3.59
N CYS A 243 -6.73 -4.38 -2.39
CA CYS A 243 -6.13 -5.07 -1.25
C CYS A 243 -7.19 -5.94 -0.55
N GLY A 244 -7.59 -7.03 -1.19
CA GLY A 244 -8.50 -7.99 -0.59
C GLY A 244 -7.85 -8.66 0.63
N THR A 245 -8.50 -8.55 1.80
CA THR A 245 -8.58 -9.43 3.01
C THR A 245 -7.41 -10.32 3.47
N ALA A 246 -6.25 -10.36 2.81
CA ALA A 246 -5.20 -11.33 3.03
C ALA A 246 -4.02 -10.81 3.88
N SER A 247 -3.93 -9.49 4.11
CA SER A 247 -2.95 -8.90 5.03
C SER A 247 -3.69 -8.35 6.24
N ARG A 248 -3.43 -8.93 7.42
CA ARG A 248 -3.93 -8.39 8.71
C ARG A 248 -3.13 -7.20 9.22
N ASP A 249 -2.06 -6.84 8.51
CA ASP A 249 -1.18 -5.73 8.85
C ASP A 249 -1.41 -4.59 7.86
N ALA A 250 -1.36 -3.34 8.36
CA ALA A 250 -1.39 -2.13 7.54
C ALA A 250 -0.34 -2.24 6.43
N GLY A 251 -0.70 -1.87 5.21
CA GLY A 251 0.04 -2.28 4.03
C GLY A 251 0.10 -1.21 2.96
N VAL A 252 1.08 -1.36 2.08
CA VAL A 252 1.20 -0.54 0.86
C VAL A 252 0.67 -1.37 -0.30
N CYS A 253 -0.33 -0.85 -0.99
CA CYS A 253 -0.98 -1.50 -2.12
C CYS A 253 -0.55 -0.79 -3.41
N ALA A 254 0.04 -1.55 -4.35
CA ALA A 254 0.31 -1.06 -5.70
C ALA A 254 -0.69 -1.70 -6.67
N GLY A 255 -1.44 -0.87 -7.41
CA GLY A 255 -2.44 -1.32 -8.35
C GLY A 255 -2.29 -0.67 -9.72
N HIS A 256 -3.00 -1.19 -10.71
CA HIS A 256 -3.09 -0.60 -12.04
C HIS A 256 -4.55 -0.19 -12.28
N ALA A 257 -4.77 1.05 -12.72
CA ALA A 257 -6.10 1.49 -13.14
C ALA A 257 -6.51 0.72 -14.41
N GLY A 258 -7.13 -0.43 -14.23
CA GLY A 258 -7.83 -1.13 -15.30
C GLY A 258 -8.96 -0.23 -15.79
N ARG A 259 -8.88 0.21 -17.04
CA ARG A 259 -9.91 1.01 -17.71
C ARG A 259 -11.21 0.19 -17.71
N VAL A 260 -12.09 0.46 -16.76
CA VAL A 260 -13.44 -0.11 -16.77
C VAL A 260 -14.14 0.50 -17.97
N GLY A 261 -14.28 -0.32 -19.03
CA GLY A 261 -14.98 0.07 -20.23
C GLY A 261 -16.42 0.44 -19.90
N HIS A 262 -16.77 1.70 -20.13
CA HIS A 262 -18.15 2.12 -20.29
C HIS A 262 -18.71 1.43 -21.54
N HIS A 263 -19.45 0.34 -21.34
CA HIS A 263 -20.41 -0.14 -22.33
C HIS A 263 -21.79 -0.27 -21.66
N GLY A 264 -22.73 0.52 -22.19
CA GLY A 264 -24.14 0.57 -21.79
C GLY A 264 -24.59 2.05 -21.69
N ALA A 265 -25.56 2.55 -22.44
CA ALA A 265 -26.47 1.91 -23.39
C ALA A 265 -26.97 2.99 -24.37
N SER A 266 -26.98 2.65 -25.67
CA SER A 266 -27.80 3.29 -26.68
C SER A 266 -28.70 2.19 -27.23
N GLY A 267 -30.00 2.31 -27.01
CA GLY A 267 -31.02 1.34 -27.41
C GLY A 267 -32.29 1.54 -26.61
#